data_AF-A0A3N5FTF8-F1
#
_entry.id   AF-A0A3N5FTF8-F1
#
_cell.length_a   1.000
_cell.length_b   1.000
_cell.length_c   1.000
_cell.angle_alpha   90.00
_cell.angle_beta   90.00
_cell.angle_gamma   90.00
#
_symmetry.space_group_name_H-M   'P 1'
#
loop_
_entity.id
_entity.type
_entity.pdbx_description
1 polymer ?
#
loop_
_entity_poly.entity_id
_entity_poly.type
_entity_poly.pdbx_seq_one_letter_code
_entity_poly.pdbx_strand_id
1 'polypeptide(L)'
;MLQTLRSNPALLKLDLYCKGLRLDDSCLVEEDGGRKILRTRAGLGSGLEVILPGNLWTNVPVTERFAESSPYTLHRLKGQYLLRWNGRDVTTLTLSPRPDWYDRTTASAKPMTRIGTLQGTYLGIYQAKVCEYWTAPQKVNCKFCSVGLNLGIDDADEKSIDEVMEVIRAAREESGITYVDFNTGHYDGDTYLDLLEPFIVRIKS
;
A
#
# COMPACT_ATOMS: atom_id res chain seq x y z
N MET A 1 29.02 5.22 -1.89
CA MET A 1 27.58 4.95 -2.10
C MET A 1 27.26 3.47 -2.02
N LEU A 2 27.68 2.61 -2.97
CA LEU A 2 27.30 1.19 -2.98
C LEU A 2 27.58 0.46 -1.66
N GLN A 3 28.77 0.62 -1.05
CA GLN A 3 29.07 -0.01 0.23
C GLN A 3 28.11 0.41 1.33
N THR A 4 27.76 1.70 1.39
CA THR A 4 26.79 2.25 2.34
C THR A 4 25.39 1.67 2.12
N LEU A 5 24.95 1.54 0.86
CA LEU A 5 23.66 0.91 0.52
C LEU A 5 23.61 -0.56 0.95
N ARG A 6 24.73 -1.28 0.90
CA ARG A 6 24.83 -2.67 1.35
C ARG A 6 24.81 -2.82 2.87
N SER A 7 25.40 -1.87 3.60
CA SER A 7 25.56 -1.97 5.05
C SER A 7 24.51 -1.20 5.86
N ASN A 8 23.74 -0.31 5.24
CA ASN A 8 22.75 0.52 5.91
C ASN A 8 21.36 0.35 5.25
N PRO A 9 20.53 -0.58 5.76
CA PRO A 9 19.25 -0.88 5.14
C PRO A 9 18.20 0.23 5.34
N ALA A 10 18.35 1.08 6.37
CA ALA A 10 17.50 2.26 6.55
C ALA A 10 17.77 3.31 5.47
N LEU A 11 19.05 3.57 5.16
CA LEU A 11 19.42 4.43 4.04
C LEU A 11 18.92 3.85 2.71
N LEU A 12 19.08 2.54 2.50
CA LEU A 12 18.59 1.88 1.29
C LEU A 12 17.08 2.07 1.13
N LYS A 13 16.30 1.88 2.20
CA LYS A 13 14.85 2.12 2.21
C LYS A 13 14.50 3.54 1.79
N LEU A 14 15.16 4.55 2.37
CA LEU A 14 14.94 5.95 2.01
C LEU A 14 15.33 6.24 0.56
N ASP A 15 16.44 5.70 0.08
CA ASP A 15 16.91 5.93 -1.29
C ASP A 15 15.96 5.32 -2.33
N LEU A 16 15.38 4.14 -2.02
CA LEU A 16 14.35 3.49 -2.83
C LEU A 16 13.06 4.31 -2.88
N TYR A 17 12.62 4.94 -1.79
CA TYR A 17 11.46 5.84 -1.83
C TYR A 17 11.69 7.04 -2.75
N CYS A 18 12.88 7.63 -2.69
CA CYS A 18 13.19 8.83 -3.46
C CYS A 18 13.44 8.56 -4.94
N LYS A 19 14.01 7.39 -5.28
CA LYS A 19 14.46 7.08 -6.64
C LYS A 19 13.65 6.02 -7.33
N GLY A 20 12.79 5.30 -6.60
CA GLY A 20 12.00 4.20 -7.12
C GLY A 20 12.86 3.03 -7.55
N LEU A 21 12.26 2.11 -8.30
CA LEU A 21 12.87 0.87 -8.75
C LEU A 21 12.34 0.51 -10.14
N ARG A 22 13.21 0.03 -11.02
CA ARG A 22 12.79 -0.64 -12.25
C ARG A 22 12.69 -2.15 -12.03
N LEU A 23 11.63 -2.76 -12.56
CA LEU A 23 11.49 -4.20 -12.63
C LEU A 23 12.11 -4.70 -13.92
N ASP A 24 12.96 -5.71 -13.83
CA ASP A 24 13.44 -6.47 -14.99
C ASP A 24 12.34 -7.43 -15.47
N ASP A 25 12.34 -7.78 -16.76
CA ASP A 25 11.35 -8.69 -17.36
C ASP A 25 11.34 -10.08 -16.71
N SER A 26 12.41 -10.46 -16.00
CA SER A 26 12.47 -11.70 -15.21
C SER A 26 11.54 -11.70 -13.99
N CYS A 27 11.08 -10.55 -13.50
CA CYS A 27 10.30 -10.45 -12.27
C CYS A 27 8.86 -10.95 -12.47
N LEU A 28 8.46 -11.95 -11.68
CA LEU A 28 7.14 -12.59 -11.69
C LEU A 28 6.48 -12.40 -10.31
N VAL A 29 6.14 -11.16 -9.99
CA VAL A 29 5.79 -10.74 -8.62
C VAL A 29 4.55 -11.46 -8.10
N GLU A 30 3.47 -11.50 -8.88
CA GLU A 30 2.22 -12.13 -8.47
C GLU A 30 2.37 -13.66 -8.45
N GLU A 31 3.06 -14.24 -9.43
CA GLU A 31 3.27 -15.69 -9.51
C GLU A 31 4.15 -16.23 -8.37
N ASP A 32 5.09 -15.41 -7.88
CA ASP A 32 5.94 -15.75 -6.73
C ASP A 32 5.29 -15.37 -5.37
N GLY A 33 3.97 -15.09 -5.36
CA GLY A 33 3.20 -14.85 -4.12
C GLY A 33 3.32 -13.44 -3.54
N GLY A 34 3.91 -12.51 -4.30
CA GLY A 34 3.97 -11.10 -3.95
C GLY A 34 2.62 -10.40 -4.10
N ARG A 35 2.46 -9.29 -3.36
CA ARG A 35 1.28 -8.42 -3.51
C ARG A 35 1.28 -7.76 -4.89
N LYS A 36 0.09 -7.72 -5.50
CA LYS A 36 -0.15 -7.02 -6.77
C LYS A 36 0.15 -5.52 -6.63
N ILE A 37 0.78 -4.96 -7.66
CA ILE A 37 1.01 -3.52 -7.78
C ILE A 37 -0.31 -2.87 -8.22
N LEU A 38 -0.99 -2.21 -7.29
CA LEU A 38 -2.31 -1.60 -7.50
C LEU A 38 -2.29 -0.11 -7.21
N ARG A 39 -2.85 0.69 -8.13
CA ARG A 39 -3.11 2.14 -7.96
C ARG A 39 -4.55 2.42 -7.55
N THR A 40 -5.12 1.61 -6.67
CA THR A 40 -6.58 1.58 -6.52
C THR A 40 -7.11 2.36 -5.35
N ARG A 41 -6.27 2.93 -4.45
CA ARG A 41 -6.79 3.51 -3.19
C ARG A 41 -6.19 4.84 -2.80
N ALA A 42 -7.04 5.65 -2.18
CA ALA A 42 -6.72 6.97 -1.67
C ALA A 42 -5.72 6.92 -0.53
N GLY A 43 -4.51 7.42 -0.77
CA GLY A 43 -3.49 7.59 0.27
C GLY A 43 -2.76 6.32 0.68
N LEU A 44 -2.98 5.20 -0.01
CA LEU A 44 -2.27 3.94 0.25
C LEU A 44 -1.23 3.72 -0.86
N GLY A 45 0.01 3.40 -0.46
CA GLY A 45 1.13 3.17 -1.37
C GLY A 45 0.82 2.22 -2.52
N SER A 46 1.19 2.60 -3.74
CA SER A 46 0.93 1.90 -5.01
C SER A 46 2.17 1.25 -5.61
N GLY A 47 3.25 1.17 -4.84
CA GLY A 47 4.51 0.56 -5.24
C GLY A 47 4.57 -0.95 -5.03
N LEU A 48 5.75 -1.51 -5.28
CA LEU A 48 6.09 -2.89 -4.95
C LEU A 48 6.34 -3.02 -3.44
N GLU A 49 5.51 -3.82 -2.76
CA GLU A 49 5.71 -4.17 -1.36
C GLU A 49 6.80 -5.24 -1.22
N VAL A 50 7.90 -4.89 -0.56
CA VAL A 50 9.03 -5.79 -0.30
C VAL A 50 9.53 -5.68 1.13
N ILE A 51 10.27 -6.71 1.54
CA ILE A 51 10.97 -6.78 2.82
C ILE A 51 12.46 -6.76 2.53
N LEU A 52 13.13 -5.71 2.99
CA LEU A 52 14.59 -5.56 2.95
C LEU A 52 15.24 -6.34 4.10
N PRO A 53 16.56 -6.60 4.05
CA PRO A 53 17.31 -7.20 5.15
C PRO A 53 17.05 -6.50 6.49
N GLY A 54 16.97 -7.28 7.56
CA GLY A 54 16.61 -6.78 8.89
C GLY A 54 15.10 -6.60 9.10
N ASN A 55 14.27 -7.28 8.30
CA ASN A 55 12.80 -7.26 8.38
C ASN A 55 12.21 -5.84 8.17
N LEU A 56 12.82 -5.08 7.25
CA LEU A 56 12.42 -3.71 6.96
C LEU A 56 11.46 -3.66 5.77
N TRP A 57 10.17 -3.56 6.08
CA TRP A 57 9.10 -3.43 5.10
C TRP A 57 9.16 -2.10 4.36
N THR A 58 8.92 -2.09 3.06
CA THR A 58 8.89 -0.88 2.23
C THR A 58 8.01 -1.04 1.00
N ASN A 59 7.33 0.05 0.63
CA ASN A 59 6.55 0.19 -0.60
C ASN A 59 7.36 0.97 -1.64
N VAL A 60 8.01 0.29 -2.58
CA VAL A 60 8.93 0.96 -3.51
C VAL A 60 8.19 1.46 -4.75
N PRO A 61 8.25 2.76 -5.10
CA PRO A 61 7.69 3.28 -6.35
C PRO A 61 8.28 2.56 -7.57
N VAL A 62 7.42 1.96 -8.39
CA VAL A 62 7.80 1.24 -9.63
C VAL A 62 6.99 1.67 -10.85
N THR A 63 5.92 2.44 -10.65
CA THR A 63 4.99 2.85 -11.73
C THR A 63 5.02 4.34 -12.01
N GLU A 64 5.67 5.12 -11.15
CA GLU A 64 5.80 6.56 -11.23
C GLU A 64 6.87 6.92 -12.27
N ARG A 65 6.62 7.97 -13.06
CA ARG A 65 7.52 8.37 -14.16
C ARG A 65 8.98 8.55 -13.73
N PHE A 66 9.23 9.02 -12.51
CA PHE A 66 10.61 9.19 -12.03
C PHE A 66 11.34 7.85 -11.85
N ALA A 67 10.62 6.76 -11.55
CA ALA A 67 11.18 5.43 -11.35
C ALA A 67 11.76 4.83 -12.64
N GLU A 68 11.29 5.27 -13.82
CA GLU A 68 11.87 4.89 -15.13
C GLU A 68 13.37 5.22 -15.19
N SER A 69 13.79 6.31 -14.54
CA SER A 69 15.19 6.74 -14.47
C SER A 69 15.97 6.19 -13.27
N SER A 70 15.36 5.32 -12.46
CA SER A 70 15.96 4.83 -11.21
C SER A 70 17.35 4.20 -11.41
N PRO A 71 18.34 4.43 -10.56
CA PRO A 71 19.58 3.65 -10.61
C PRO A 71 19.37 2.21 -10.14
N TYR A 72 18.20 1.89 -9.57
CA TYR A 72 17.87 0.58 -9.06
C TYR A 72 17.13 -0.27 -10.08
N THR A 73 17.54 -1.54 -10.16
CA THR A 73 16.82 -2.58 -10.93
C THR A 73 16.65 -3.82 -10.09
N LEU A 74 15.48 -4.44 -10.13
CA LEU A 74 15.20 -5.70 -9.47
C LEU A 74 15.21 -6.83 -10.50
N HIS A 75 15.89 -7.92 -10.17
CA HIS A 75 16.06 -9.08 -11.04
C HIS A 75 15.61 -10.35 -10.32
N ARG A 76 14.91 -11.24 -10.99
CA ARG A 76 14.57 -12.56 -10.45
C ARG A 76 15.59 -13.59 -10.93
N LEU A 77 16.40 -14.12 -10.01
CA LEU A 77 17.44 -15.11 -10.30
C LEU A 77 17.23 -16.33 -9.42
N LYS A 78 16.94 -17.49 -10.04
CA LYS A 78 16.73 -18.77 -9.34
C LYS A 78 15.69 -18.68 -8.21
N GLY A 79 14.59 -17.94 -8.45
CA GLY A 79 13.52 -17.73 -7.48
C GLY A 79 13.82 -16.70 -6.38
N GLN A 80 14.97 -16.02 -6.44
CA GLN A 80 15.31 -14.93 -5.53
C GLN A 80 15.27 -13.58 -6.23
N TYR A 81 14.89 -12.54 -5.50
CA TYR A 81 14.83 -11.18 -6.00
C TYR A 81 16.08 -10.41 -5.58
N LEU A 82 16.91 -10.06 -6.56
CA LEU A 82 18.18 -9.37 -6.38
C LEU A 82 18.07 -7.91 -6.78
N LEU A 83 18.28 -7.02 -5.81
CA LEU A 83 18.36 -5.60 -6.03
C LEU A 83 19.75 -5.21 -6.51
N ARG A 84 19.82 -4.48 -7.63
CA ARG A 84 21.05 -3.91 -8.17
C ARG A 84 20.99 -2.39 -8.19
N TRP A 85 22.14 -1.75 -8.04
CA TRP A 85 22.31 -0.30 -8.18
C TRP A 85 23.40 -0.03 -9.22
N ASN A 86 23.02 0.62 -10.33
CA ASN A 86 23.88 0.83 -11.50
C ASN A 86 24.56 -0.47 -11.96
N GLY A 87 23.76 -1.53 -12.10
CA GLY A 87 24.22 -2.85 -12.55
C GLY A 87 25.00 -3.67 -11.52
N ARG A 88 25.25 -3.14 -10.31
CA ARG A 88 26.00 -3.84 -9.25
C ARG A 88 25.07 -4.32 -8.15
N ASP A 89 25.27 -5.56 -7.73
CA ASP A 89 24.46 -6.21 -6.70
C ASP A 89 24.51 -5.44 -5.37
N VAL A 90 23.35 -5.19 -4.78
CA VAL A 90 23.20 -4.53 -3.48
C VAL A 90 22.84 -5.57 -2.43
N THR A 91 21.65 -6.17 -2.57
CA THR A 91 21.13 -7.14 -1.61
C THR A 91 19.99 -7.93 -2.24
N THR A 92 19.61 -9.03 -1.61
CA THR A 92 18.36 -9.71 -1.94
C THR A 92 17.21 -9.10 -1.15
N LEU A 93 16.01 -9.15 -1.71
CA LEU A 93 14.78 -8.75 -1.04
C LEU A 93 13.76 -9.88 -1.12
N THR A 94 12.80 -9.85 -0.20
CA THR A 94 11.66 -10.77 -0.21
C THR A 94 10.43 -10.00 -0.65
N LEU A 95 9.61 -10.59 -1.51
CA LEU A 95 8.30 -10.00 -1.82
C LEU A 95 7.43 -10.07 -0.56
N SER A 96 6.71 -8.99 -0.27
CA SER A 96 5.71 -9.05 0.80
C SER A 96 4.62 -10.05 0.41
N PRO A 97 4.29 -11.03 1.28
CA PRO A 97 3.33 -12.05 0.94
C PRO A 97 1.95 -11.43 0.72
N ARG A 98 1.26 -11.90 -0.32
CA ARG A 98 -0.14 -11.61 -0.54
C ARG A 98 -0.98 -12.46 0.42
N PRO A 99 -1.82 -11.85 1.26
CA PRO A 99 -2.66 -12.62 2.17
C PRO A 99 -3.85 -13.25 1.43
N ASP A 100 -4.28 -14.43 1.89
CA ASP A 100 -5.40 -15.21 1.35
C ASP A 100 -6.74 -14.49 1.56
N TRP A 101 -6.88 -13.73 2.66
CA TRP A 101 -8.09 -12.95 2.90
C TRP A 101 -8.39 -11.90 1.81
N TYR A 102 -7.42 -11.56 0.95
CA TYR A 102 -7.71 -10.71 -0.20
C TYR A 102 -8.73 -11.30 -1.19
N ASP A 103 -8.84 -12.63 -1.25
CA ASP A 103 -9.80 -13.34 -2.10
C ASP A 103 -11.12 -13.66 -1.39
N ARG A 104 -11.22 -13.32 -0.10
CA ARG A 104 -12.45 -13.51 0.67
C ARG A 104 -13.43 -12.37 0.46
N THR A 105 -14.70 -12.66 0.72
CA THR A 105 -15.77 -11.68 0.79
C THR A 105 -16.28 -11.55 2.23
N THR A 106 -16.78 -10.38 2.57
CA THR A 106 -17.53 -10.13 3.82
C THR A 106 -18.88 -10.88 3.78
N ALA A 107 -19.57 -10.93 4.92
CA ALA A 107 -20.92 -11.47 5.02
C ALA A 107 -21.93 -10.72 4.11
N SER A 108 -21.67 -9.45 3.82
CA SER A 108 -22.42 -8.62 2.85
C SER A 108 -22.00 -8.84 1.39
N ALA A 109 -21.17 -9.86 1.10
CA ALA A 109 -20.64 -10.21 -0.22
C ALA A 109 -19.69 -9.17 -0.85
N LYS A 110 -19.22 -8.16 -0.11
CA LYS A 110 -18.18 -7.26 -0.59
C LYS A 110 -16.81 -7.94 -0.55
N PRO A 111 -15.98 -7.85 -1.59
CA PRO A 111 -14.59 -8.31 -1.50
C PRO A 111 -13.89 -7.61 -0.34
N MET A 112 -13.13 -8.34 0.48
CA MET A 112 -12.40 -7.73 1.60
C MET A 112 -11.35 -6.71 1.11
N THR A 113 -10.85 -6.90 -0.11
CA THR A 113 -10.04 -5.94 -0.87
C THR A 113 -10.78 -4.67 -1.29
N ARG A 114 -12.07 -4.51 -1.02
CA ARG A 114 -12.76 -3.21 -1.12
C ARG A 114 -12.85 -2.48 0.21
N ILE A 115 -12.57 -3.16 1.32
CA ILE A 115 -12.66 -2.59 2.67
C ILE A 115 -11.29 -2.10 3.15
N GLY A 116 -10.25 -2.95 3.11
CA GLY A 116 -8.92 -2.63 3.66
C GLY A 116 -7.76 -3.10 2.80
N THR A 117 -6.60 -2.47 2.95
CA THR A 117 -5.33 -2.85 2.31
C THR A 117 -4.26 -3.07 3.35
N LEU A 118 -3.47 -4.11 3.17
CA LEU A 118 -2.32 -4.37 4.01
C LEU A 118 -1.09 -3.63 3.46
N GLN A 119 -0.44 -2.85 4.31
CA GLN A 119 0.77 -2.08 3.98
C GLN A 119 1.82 -2.39 5.05
N GLY A 120 2.92 -3.04 4.67
CA GLY A 120 3.81 -3.60 5.68
C GLY A 120 3.04 -4.48 6.68
N THR A 121 3.00 -4.02 7.94
CA THR A 121 2.32 -4.67 9.08
C THR A 121 1.04 -3.96 9.54
N TYR A 122 0.52 -2.99 8.79
CA TYR A 122 -0.70 -2.26 9.18
C TYR A 122 -1.80 -2.40 8.15
N LEU A 123 -3.05 -2.32 8.63
CA LEU A 123 -4.23 -2.33 7.77
C LEU A 123 -4.71 -0.90 7.56
N GLY A 124 -4.61 -0.41 6.34
CA GLY A 124 -5.14 0.89 5.92
C GLY A 124 -6.59 0.78 5.44
N ILE A 125 -7.46 1.66 5.93
CA ILE A 125 -8.88 1.73 5.57
C ILE A 125 -9.24 3.17 5.24
N TYR A 126 -9.64 3.40 3.98
CA TYR A 126 -10.22 4.66 3.56
C TYR A 126 -11.73 4.63 3.82
N GLN A 127 -12.14 5.20 4.96
CA GLN A 127 -13.54 5.15 5.44
C GLN A 127 -14.44 6.20 4.78
N ALA A 128 -13.85 7.09 3.98
CA ALA A 128 -14.54 8.23 3.38
C ALA A 128 -14.97 7.98 1.92
N LYS A 129 -15.93 8.78 1.46
CA LYS A 129 -16.12 9.14 0.04
C LYS A 129 -14.89 9.88 -0.47
N VAL A 130 -14.80 10.00 -1.80
CA VAL A 130 -13.75 10.80 -2.45
C VAL A 130 -13.78 12.23 -1.87
N CYS A 131 -12.61 12.71 -1.44
CA CYS A 131 -12.38 14.06 -0.93
C CYS A 131 -13.09 15.14 -1.76
N GLU A 132 -13.83 16.04 -1.12
CA GLU A 132 -14.68 17.01 -1.82
C GLU A 132 -13.91 18.00 -2.68
N TYR A 133 -12.65 18.28 -2.35
CA TYR A 133 -11.78 19.09 -3.23
C TYR A 133 -11.52 18.46 -4.60
N TRP A 134 -11.66 17.13 -4.71
CA TRP A 134 -11.59 16.41 -5.99
C TRP A 134 -12.91 16.38 -6.75
N THR A 135 -14.04 16.45 -6.04
CA THR A 135 -15.39 16.33 -6.63
C THR A 135 -16.08 17.68 -6.82
N ALA A 136 -15.53 18.77 -6.28
CA ALA A 136 -16.02 20.13 -6.48
C ALA A 136 -16.14 20.46 -7.99
N PRO A 137 -17.16 21.24 -8.40
CA PRO A 137 -17.37 21.61 -9.81
C PRO A 137 -16.12 22.22 -10.45
N GLN A 138 -15.40 23.04 -9.68
CA GLN A 138 -14.03 23.42 -9.97
C GLN A 138 -13.12 22.67 -9.00
N LYS A 139 -12.27 21.79 -9.55
CA LYS A 139 -11.31 21.02 -8.74
C LYS A 139 -10.36 21.96 -8.00
N VAL A 140 -10.34 21.83 -6.68
CA VAL A 140 -9.45 22.57 -5.76
C VAL A 140 -8.56 21.62 -4.96
N ASN A 141 -8.42 20.38 -5.43
CA ASN A 141 -7.62 19.36 -4.78
C ASN A 141 -6.16 19.80 -4.60
N CYS A 142 -5.54 19.34 -3.52
CA CYS A 142 -4.13 19.58 -3.28
C CYS A 142 -3.29 19.06 -4.45
N LYS A 143 -2.29 19.85 -4.88
CA LYS A 143 -1.46 19.54 -6.06
C LYS A 143 -0.66 18.24 -5.95
N PHE A 144 -0.42 17.77 -4.73
CA PHE A 144 0.30 16.52 -4.44
C PHE A 144 -0.64 15.31 -4.26
N CYS A 145 -1.95 15.54 -4.15
CA CYS A 145 -2.88 14.49 -3.80
C CYS A 145 -3.08 13.54 -4.99
N SER A 146 -3.29 12.25 -4.72
CA SER A 146 -3.67 11.25 -5.72
C SER A 146 -5.01 10.57 -5.41
N VAL A 147 -5.70 11.00 -4.35
CA VAL A 147 -6.98 10.43 -3.86
C VAL A 147 -7.99 10.28 -5.00
N GLY A 148 -8.30 11.36 -5.71
CA GLY A 148 -9.25 11.33 -6.83
C GLY A 148 -8.69 10.80 -8.16
N LEU A 149 -7.41 10.41 -8.22
CA LEU A 149 -6.84 9.67 -9.35
C LEU A 149 -6.94 8.14 -9.12
N ASN A 150 -6.80 7.73 -7.86
CA ASN A 150 -6.71 6.33 -7.46
C ASN A 150 -8.06 5.75 -7.04
N LEU A 151 -8.92 6.56 -6.42
CA LEU A 151 -10.32 6.21 -6.21
C LEU A 151 -11.04 6.33 -7.54
N GLY A 152 -11.30 5.20 -8.20
CA GLY A 152 -12.45 5.13 -9.08
C GLY A 152 -13.69 5.54 -8.28
N ILE A 153 -14.71 6.07 -8.95
CA ILE A 153 -16.01 6.38 -8.34
C ILE A 153 -16.59 5.14 -7.61
N ASP A 154 -16.10 3.93 -7.92
CA ASP A 154 -16.49 2.63 -7.36
C ASP A 154 -15.92 2.26 -5.98
N ASP A 155 -14.96 2.99 -5.40
CA ASP A 155 -14.57 2.79 -3.98
C ASP A 155 -15.41 3.68 -3.02
N ALA A 156 -16.41 4.38 -3.58
CA ALA A 156 -17.37 5.21 -2.86
C ALA A 156 -18.48 4.42 -2.17
N ASP A 157 -18.42 3.08 -2.19
CA ASP A 157 -19.34 2.24 -1.42
C ASP A 157 -19.08 2.44 0.07
N GLU A 158 -20.15 2.78 0.78
CA GLU A 158 -20.16 2.96 2.22
C GLU A 158 -19.76 1.65 2.90
N LYS A 159 -18.82 1.72 3.86
CA LYS A 159 -18.28 0.56 4.57
C LYS A 159 -18.94 0.49 5.94
N SER A 160 -19.62 -0.61 6.25
CA SER A 160 -20.25 -0.78 7.55
C SER A 160 -19.21 -1.14 8.63
N ILE A 161 -19.56 -0.91 9.90
CA ILE A 161 -18.72 -1.30 11.03
C ILE A 161 -18.45 -2.80 11.02
N ASP A 162 -19.47 -3.62 10.71
CA ASP A 162 -19.33 -5.07 10.69
C ASP A 162 -18.39 -5.54 9.57
N GLU A 163 -18.50 -4.97 8.36
CA GLU A 163 -17.59 -5.24 7.25
C GLU A 163 -16.14 -4.91 7.61
N VAL A 164 -15.92 -3.75 8.24
CA VAL A 164 -14.59 -3.33 8.71
C VAL A 164 -14.06 -4.29 9.78
N MET A 165 -14.90 -4.70 10.73
CA MET A 165 -14.48 -5.64 11.78
C MET A 165 -14.18 -7.04 11.24
N GLU A 166 -14.90 -7.52 10.23
CA GLU A 166 -14.58 -8.77 9.54
C GLU A 166 -13.19 -8.73 8.92
N VAL A 167 -12.86 -7.66 8.21
CA VAL A 167 -11.54 -7.50 7.57
C VAL A 167 -10.43 -7.30 8.60
N ILE A 168 -10.67 -6.54 9.67
CA ILE A 168 -9.70 -6.40 10.77
C ILE A 168 -9.40 -7.76 11.41
N ARG A 169 -10.42 -8.58 11.66
CA ARG A 169 -10.22 -9.92 12.23
C ARG A 169 -9.42 -10.81 11.28
N ALA A 170 -9.81 -10.87 10.01
CA ALA A 170 -9.09 -11.66 9.01
C ALA A 170 -7.61 -11.22 8.89
N ALA A 171 -7.37 -9.91 8.79
CA ALA A 171 -6.02 -9.36 8.70
C ALA A 171 -5.20 -9.58 9.99
N ARG A 172 -5.84 -9.58 11.16
CA ARG A 172 -5.17 -9.86 12.44
C ARG A 172 -4.81 -11.33 12.59
N GLU A 173 -5.75 -12.22 12.29
CA GLU A 173 -5.59 -13.68 12.41
C GLU A 173 -4.53 -14.20 11.42
N GLU A 174 -4.58 -13.74 10.17
CA GLU A 174 -3.73 -14.28 9.10
C GLU A 174 -2.44 -13.46 8.91
N SER A 175 -2.54 -12.12 8.91
CA SER A 175 -1.42 -11.23 8.59
C SER A 175 -0.74 -10.60 9.81
N GLY A 176 -1.27 -10.81 11.02
CA GLY A 176 -0.65 -10.32 12.25
C GLY A 176 -0.53 -8.79 12.33
N ILE A 177 -1.52 -8.05 11.82
CA ILE A 177 -1.47 -6.57 11.81
C ILE A 177 -1.23 -5.99 13.21
N THR A 178 -0.41 -4.93 13.29
CA THR A 178 -0.03 -4.30 14.56
C THR A 178 -0.89 -3.09 14.90
N TYR A 179 -1.47 -2.44 13.91
CA TYR A 179 -2.45 -1.35 14.06
C TYR A 179 -3.34 -1.22 12.83
N VAL A 180 -4.44 -0.48 12.99
CA VAL A 180 -5.36 -0.09 11.92
C VAL A 180 -5.19 1.41 11.69
N ASP A 181 -5.01 1.80 10.45
CA ASP A 181 -4.90 3.19 10.01
C ASP A 181 -6.18 3.58 9.27
N PHE A 182 -6.86 4.61 9.77
CA PHE A 182 -7.99 5.22 9.09
C PHE A 182 -7.57 6.54 8.48
N ASN A 183 -7.79 6.67 7.18
CA ASN A 183 -7.60 7.92 6.47
C ASN A 183 -8.88 8.34 5.74
N THR A 184 -9.05 9.66 5.59
CA THR A 184 -10.24 10.25 4.97
C THR A 184 -9.88 11.41 4.05
N GLY A 185 -10.82 11.77 3.18
CA GLY A 185 -10.77 13.02 2.42
C GLY A 185 -11.29 14.19 3.25
N HIS A 186 -11.18 15.41 2.69
CA HIS A 186 -11.87 16.58 3.23
C HIS A 186 -13.38 16.48 2.98
N TYR A 187 -14.15 16.98 3.95
CA TYR A 187 -15.60 17.14 3.93
C TYR A 187 -16.02 18.49 4.52
N ASP A 188 -17.04 19.09 3.95
CA ASP A 188 -17.72 20.25 4.51
C ASP A 188 -18.42 19.88 5.84
N GLY A 189 -18.29 20.77 6.84
CA GLY A 189 -19.04 20.66 8.11
C GLY A 189 -18.31 19.99 9.28
N ASP A 190 -17.01 19.75 9.19
CA ASP A 190 -16.14 19.26 10.30
C ASP A 190 -16.51 17.89 10.91
N THR A 191 -17.32 17.07 10.24
CA THR A 191 -17.79 15.77 10.74
C THR A 191 -16.79 14.62 10.50
N TYR A 192 -15.52 14.80 10.87
CA TYR A 192 -14.48 13.79 10.64
C TYR A 192 -14.44 12.74 11.74
N LEU A 193 -14.41 13.19 12.99
CA LEU A 193 -14.36 12.30 14.14
C LEU A 193 -15.68 11.56 14.31
N ASP A 194 -16.82 12.22 14.09
CA ASP A 194 -18.14 11.57 14.18
C ASP A 194 -18.28 10.38 13.21
N LEU A 195 -17.64 10.47 12.04
CA LEU A 195 -17.60 9.37 11.07
C LEU A 195 -16.74 8.20 11.56
N LEU A 196 -15.59 8.48 12.17
CA LEU A 196 -14.59 7.47 12.53
C LEU A 196 -14.78 6.92 13.95
N GLU A 197 -15.34 7.69 14.87
CA GLU A 197 -15.50 7.35 16.29
C GLU A 197 -16.19 6.00 16.48
N PRO A 198 -17.33 5.69 15.80
CA PRO A 198 -17.98 4.40 15.96
C PRO A 198 -17.07 3.21 15.63
N PHE A 199 -16.24 3.34 14.60
CA PHE A 199 -15.25 2.32 14.21
C PHE A 199 -14.16 2.20 15.28
N ILE A 200 -13.60 3.32 15.71
CA ILE A 200 -12.51 3.36 16.70
C ILE A 200 -12.97 2.74 18.03
N VAL A 201 -14.17 3.10 18.50
CA VAL A 201 -14.76 2.52 19.73
C VAL A 201 -14.94 1.02 19.57
N ARG A 202 -15.50 0.56 18.45
CA ARG A 202 -15.74 -0.86 18.19
C ARG A 202 -14.47 -1.70 18.09
N ILE A 203 -13.39 -1.12 17.57
CA ILE A 203 -12.09 -1.80 17.43
C ILE A 203 -11.39 -1.94 18.78
N LYS A 204 -11.56 -0.95 19.65
CA LYS A 204 -10.92 -0.92 20.98
C LYS A 204 -11.69 -1.65 22.06
N SER A 205 -12.98 -1.95 21.85
CA SER A 205 -13.83 -2.77 22.73
C SER A 205 -13.50 -4.25 22.64
#